data_AF-A0A9N9DGQ0-F1
#
_entry.id   AF-A0A9N9DGQ0-F1
#
_cell.length_a   1.000
_cell.length_b   1.000
_cell.length_c   1.000
_cell.angle_alpha   90.00
_cell.angle_beta   90.00
_cell.angle_gamma   90.00
#
_symmetry.space_group_name_H-M   'P 1'
#
loop_
_entity.id
_entity.type
_entity.pdbx_description
1 polymer ?
#
loop_
_entity_poly.entity_id
_entity_poly.type
_entity_poly.pdbx_seq_one_letter_code
_entity_poly.pdbx_strand_id
1 'polypeptide(L)'
;VYKLFNMERAKSIKTIKNSETFKKEERKLNMLNYSMEKIFSRDNTNNFEIREELKMESLVHQKIAKAKEKNETIKQIQKAIEKRWEDLKDNLKRMISSILDKSRKSIVMDRIVKEISDNNTIIITEGSEIKELSEYTPLKEINNLWYDTLYNEVKLDELEIVIQSLPNNKAPGQSNLQYEWFKNLPQK
;
A
#
# COMPACT_ATOMS: atom_id res chain seq x y z
N VAL A 1 8.45 -23.22 41.56
CA VAL A 1 9.19 -24.40 41.03
C VAL A 1 9.96 -23.95 39.81
N TYR A 2 11.28 -23.74 39.92
CA TYR A 2 12.11 -23.25 38.82
C TYR A 2 12.52 -24.41 37.91
N LYS A 3 12.24 -24.30 36.60
CA LYS A 3 12.62 -25.28 35.58
C LYS A 3 14.03 -24.96 35.08
N LEU A 4 15.02 -25.73 35.53
CA LEU A 4 16.38 -25.70 34.97
C LEU A 4 16.33 -26.26 33.54
N PHE A 5 16.53 -25.40 32.55
CA PHE A 5 16.84 -25.83 31.19
C PHE A 5 18.30 -26.28 31.14
N ASN A 6 18.53 -27.57 30.93
CA ASN A 6 19.86 -28.07 30.64
C ASN A 6 20.34 -27.46 29.32
N MET A 7 21.29 -26.51 29.37
CA MET A 7 22.04 -26.11 28.19
C MET A 7 22.90 -27.29 27.75
N GLU A 8 22.59 -27.87 26.59
CA GLU A 8 23.45 -28.88 25.96
C GLU A 8 24.86 -28.29 25.79
N ARG A 9 25.90 -29.05 26.19
CA ARG A 9 27.30 -28.65 25.99
C ARG A 9 27.54 -28.37 24.50
N ALA A 10 28.18 -27.23 24.21
CA ALA A 10 28.53 -26.85 22.84
C ALA A 10 29.29 -27.98 22.14
N LYS A 11 28.77 -28.42 20.98
CA LYS A 11 29.39 -29.47 20.17
C LYS A 11 30.75 -28.98 19.66
N SER A 12 31.74 -29.87 19.62
CA SER A 12 33.07 -29.50 19.09
C SER A 12 32.97 -29.07 17.63
N ILE A 13 33.82 -28.12 17.21
CA ILE A 13 33.86 -27.64 15.82
C ILE A 13 34.06 -28.80 14.83
N LYS A 14 34.84 -29.82 15.19
CA LYS A 14 35.02 -31.04 14.37
C LYS A 14 33.71 -31.81 14.20
N THR A 15 32.92 -31.93 15.27
CA THR A 15 31.62 -32.61 15.25
C THR A 15 30.59 -31.84 14.42
N ILE A 16 30.61 -30.50 14.49
CA ILE A 16 29.73 -29.64 13.70
C ILE A 16 30.05 -29.74 12.20
N LYS A 17 31.34 -29.67 11.82
CA LYS A 17 31.77 -29.81 10.42
C LYS A 17 31.40 -31.17 9.80
N ASN A 18 31.40 -32.22 10.60
CA ASN A 18 31.05 -33.56 10.14
C ASN A 18 29.54 -33.81 10.04
N SER A 19 28.71 -32.93 10.60
CA SER A 19 27.25 -33.06 10.54
C SER A 19 26.75 -33.00 9.09
N GLU A 20 25.74 -33.81 8.77
CA GLU A 20 25.13 -33.81 7.44
C GLU A 20 24.48 -32.47 7.10
N THR A 21 23.97 -31.75 8.10
CA THR A 21 23.39 -30.42 7.94
C THR A 21 24.44 -29.41 7.51
N PHE A 22 25.60 -29.40 8.15
CA PHE A 22 26.72 -28.53 7.78
C PHE A 22 27.23 -28.85 6.38
N LYS A 23 27.43 -30.13 6.03
CA LYS A 23 27.83 -30.54 4.68
C LYS A 23 26.80 -30.15 3.61
N LYS A 24 25.50 -30.20 3.93
CA LYS A 24 24.43 -29.74 3.02
C LYS A 24 24.46 -28.22 2.84
N GLU A 25 24.70 -27.45 3.90
CA GLU A 25 24.83 -25.99 3.82
C GLU A 25 26.11 -25.56 3.11
N GLU A 26 27.24 -26.23 3.37
CA GLU A 26 28.50 -26.04 2.65
C GLU A 26 28.35 -26.36 1.16
N ARG A 27 27.66 -27.44 0.79
CA ARG A 27 27.30 -27.72 -0.61
C ARG A 27 26.39 -26.66 -1.22
N LYS A 28 25.46 -26.08 -0.45
CA LYS A 28 24.62 -24.96 -0.92
C LYS A 28 25.44 -23.70 -1.14
N LEU A 29 26.38 -23.39 -0.25
CA LEU A 29 27.32 -22.27 -0.38
C LEU A 29 28.29 -22.49 -1.54
N ASN A 30 28.78 -23.71 -1.75
CA ASN A 30 29.60 -24.07 -2.91
C ASN A 30 28.81 -24.05 -4.22
N MET A 31 27.52 -24.43 -4.22
CA MET A 31 26.61 -24.25 -5.36
C MET A 31 26.30 -22.77 -5.63
N LEU A 32 26.30 -21.92 -4.60
CA LEU A 32 26.17 -20.46 -4.72
C LEU A 32 27.48 -19.78 -5.16
N ASN A 33 28.64 -20.36 -4.81
CA ASN A 33 29.97 -20.00 -5.34
C ASN A 33 30.24 -20.63 -6.71
N TYR A 34 29.30 -21.41 -7.24
CA TYR A 34 29.40 -21.99 -8.57
C TYR A 34 28.98 -20.96 -9.60
N SER A 35 29.88 -20.00 -9.84
CA SER A 35 29.92 -19.32 -11.13
C SER A 35 31.26 -18.64 -11.41
N MET A 36 31.88 -17.98 -10.42
CA MET A 36 33.12 -17.26 -10.70
C MET A 36 34.30 -18.17 -11.06
N GLU A 37 34.44 -19.34 -10.43
CA GLU A 37 35.57 -20.25 -10.75
C GLU A 37 35.51 -20.79 -12.19
N LYS A 38 34.32 -20.94 -12.78
CA LYS A 38 34.17 -21.38 -14.18
C LYS A 38 34.47 -20.26 -15.17
N ILE A 39 34.00 -19.03 -14.89
CA ILE A 39 34.27 -17.85 -15.73
C ILE A 39 35.77 -17.60 -15.87
N PHE A 40 36.54 -17.85 -14.80
CA PHE A 40 38.00 -17.67 -14.76
C PHE A 40 38.80 -18.97 -14.98
N SER A 41 38.14 -20.09 -15.31
CA SER A 41 38.86 -21.31 -15.71
C SER A 41 39.64 -21.00 -17.00
N ARG A 42 40.94 -21.32 -16.97
CA ARG A 42 42.01 -20.79 -17.85
C ARG A 42 41.88 -21.05 -19.36
N ASP A 43 40.77 -21.61 -19.84
CA ASP A 43 40.57 -22.01 -21.24
C ASP A 43 39.42 -21.27 -21.96
N ASN A 44 38.82 -20.23 -21.36
CA ASN A 44 37.79 -19.41 -22.02
C ASN A 44 38.41 -18.49 -23.09
N THR A 45 38.66 -19.06 -24.27
CA THR A 45 39.37 -18.41 -25.38
C THR A 45 38.47 -17.53 -26.25
N ASN A 46 37.17 -17.42 -25.98
CA ASN A 46 36.26 -16.58 -26.76
C ASN A 46 35.31 -15.74 -25.87
N ASN A 47 35.26 -14.42 -26.11
CA ASN A 47 34.41 -13.46 -25.38
C ASN A 47 32.91 -13.84 -25.42
N PHE A 48 32.51 -14.58 -26.45
CA PHE A 48 31.15 -15.08 -26.64
C PHE A 48 30.73 -16.09 -25.56
N GLU A 49 31.59 -17.06 -25.23
CA GLU A 49 31.31 -18.11 -24.24
C GLU A 49 31.16 -17.50 -22.84
N ILE A 50 32.04 -16.55 -22.49
CA ILE A 50 31.96 -15.80 -21.22
C ILE A 50 30.63 -15.04 -21.10
N ARG A 51 30.14 -14.43 -22.19
CA ARG A 51 28.85 -13.72 -22.19
C ARG A 51 27.67 -14.67 -22.01
N GLU A 52 27.73 -15.85 -22.63
CA GLU A 52 26.69 -16.87 -22.44
C GLU A 52 26.69 -17.41 -21.02
N GLU A 53 27.87 -17.67 -20.44
CA GLU A 53 28.00 -18.09 -19.04
C GLU A 53 27.45 -17.04 -18.07
N LEU A 54 27.81 -15.75 -18.23
CA LEU A 54 27.27 -14.65 -17.42
C LEU A 54 25.75 -14.53 -17.53
N LYS A 55 25.20 -14.74 -18.74
CA LYS A 55 23.75 -14.73 -18.95
C LYS A 55 23.08 -15.88 -18.21
N MET A 56 23.68 -17.07 -18.24
CA MET A 56 23.17 -18.25 -17.54
C MET A 56 23.24 -18.09 -16.02
N GLU A 57 24.35 -17.56 -15.49
CA GLU A 57 24.49 -17.21 -14.07
C GLU A 57 23.41 -16.21 -13.63
N SER A 58 23.23 -15.14 -14.39
CA SER A 58 22.21 -14.11 -14.12
C SER A 58 20.79 -14.72 -14.05
N LEU A 59 20.45 -15.60 -14.98
CA LEU A 59 19.18 -16.32 -14.98
C LEU A 59 19.01 -17.21 -13.74
N VAL A 60 20.08 -17.84 -13.26
CA VAL A 60 20.06 -18.66 -12.04
C VAL A 60 19.80 -17.79 -10.82
N HIS A 61 20.52 -16.67 -10.66
CA HIS A 61 20.29 -15.74 -9.55
C HIS A 61 18.88 -15.16 -9.57
N GLN A 62 18.34 -14.85 -10.75
CA GLN A 62 16.97 -14.38 -10.88
C GLN A 62 15.95 -15.45 -10.39
N LYS A 63 16.17 -16.72 -10.73
CA LYS A 63 15.31 -17.83 -10.25
C LYS A 63 15.40 -17.98 -8.73
N ILE A 64 16.61 -17.87 -8.17
CA ILE A 64 16.83 -17.95 -6.71
C ILE A 64 16.12 -16.79 -6.00
N ALA A 65 16.23 -15.57 -6.51
CA ALA A 65 15.56 -14.40 -5.94
C ALA A 65 14.03 -14.58 -5.93
N LYS A 66 13.43 -15.02 -7.04
CA LYS A 66 12.00 -15.33 -7.13
C LYS A 66 11.57 -16.42 -6.14
N ALA A 67 12.38 -17.47 -5.96
CA ALA A 67 12.10 -18.53 -4.99
C ALA A 67 12.18 -18.01 -3.55
N LYS A 68 13.13 -17.12 -3.25
CA LYS A 68 13.27 -16.48 -1.94
C LYS A 68 12.07 -15.59 -1.62
N GLU A 69 11.62 -14.78 -2.57
CA GLU A 69 10.42 -13.94 -2.44
C GLU A 69 9.18 -14.79 -2.11
N LYS A 70 8.96 -15.90 -2.85
CA LYS A 70 7.88 -16.85 -2.55
C LYS A 70 7.98 -17.45 -1.14
N ASN A 71 9.18 -17.76 -0.69
CA ASN A 71 9.38 -18.28 0.66
C ASN A 71 9.10 -17.21 1.73
N GLU A 72 9.44 -15.94 1.46
CA GLU A 72 9.15 -14.82 2.35
C GLU A 72 7.64 -14.54 2.45
N THR A 73 6.91 -14.59 1.33
CA THR A 73 5.45 -14.43 1.35
C THR A 73 4.77 -15.55 2.14
N ILE A 74 5.19 -16.80 1.97
CA ILE A 74 4.68 -17.94 2.76
C ILE A 74 4.93 -17.72 4.26
N LYS A 75 6.13 -17.28 4.65
CA LYS A 75 6.45 -16.95 6.05
C LYS A 75 5.56 -15.85 6.61
N GLN A 76 5.28 -14.80 5.83
CA GLN A 76 4.38 -13.72 6.25
C GLN A 76 2.95 -14.22 6.42
N ILE A 77 2.46 -15.06 5.51
CA ILE A 77 1.14 -15.71 5.61
C ILE A 77 1.06 -16.54 6.89
N GLN A 78 2.07 -17.37 7.17
CA GLN A 78 2.10 -18.19 8.38
C GLN A 78 2.08 -17.33 9.65
N LYS A 79 2.90 -16.27 9.69
CA LYS A 79 2.91 -15.31 10.81
C LYS A 79 1.55 -14.62 11.00
N ALA A 80 0.86 -14.28 9.92
CA ALA A 80 -0.48 -13.71 9.99
C ALA A 80 -1.51 -14.70 10.54
N ILE A 81 -1.41 -15.98 10.18
CA ILE A 81 -2.24 -17.05 10.71
C ILE A 81 -1.99 -17.21 12.22
N GLU A 82 -0.74 -17.35 12.64
CA GLU A 82 -0.37 -17.49 14.06
C GLU A 82 -0.92 -16.33 14.91
N LYS A 83 -0.73 -15.09 14.43
CA LYS A 83 -1.29 -13.91 15.10
C LYS A 83 -2.82 -13.94 15.20
N ARG A 84 -3.53 -14.44 14.19
CA ARG A 84 -4.99 -14.59 14.25
C ARG A 84 -5.43 -15.63 15.26
N TRP A 85 -4.66 -16.72 15.44
CA TRP A 85 -4.93 -17.71 16.49
C TRP A 85 -4.75 -17.15 17.89
N GLU A 86 -3.75 -16.27 18.08
CA GLU A 86 -3.59 -15.51 19.33
C GLU A 86 -4.78 -14.55 19.53
N ASP A 87 -5.15 -13.81 18.48
CA ASP A 87 -6.28 -12.86 18.53
C ASP A 87 -7.62 -13.54 18.81
N LEU A 88 -7.82 -14.79 18.39
CA LEU A 88 -9.02 -15.56 18.68
C LEU A 88 -9.21 -15.78 20.19
N LYS A 89 -8.13 -15.86 20.96
CA LYS A 89 -8.18 -16.05 22.42
C LYS A 89 -8.31 -14.73 23.17
N ASP A 90 -7.53 -13.71 22.77
CA ASP A 90 -7.39 -12.47 23.55
C ASP A 90 -8.19 -11.29 22.98
N ASN A 91 -8.43 -11.21 21.66
CA ASN A 91 -9.04 -10.05 21.01
C ASN A 91 -9.80 -10.38 19.71
N LEU A 92 -11.04 -10.87 19.85
CA LEU A 92 -11.91 -11.20 18.72
C LEU A 92 -12.14 -10.03 17.74
N LYS A 93 -12.23 -8.80 18.23
CA LYS A 93 -12.45 -7.61 17.38
C LYS A 93 -11.29 -7.39 16.41
N ARG A 94 -10.05 -7.56 16.88
CA ARG A 94 -8.84 -7.46 16.05
C ARG A 94 -8.78 -8.59 15.04
N MET A 95 -9.10 -9.82 15.46
CA MET A 95 -9.18 -10.99 14.58
C MET A 95 -10.17 -10.75 13.42
N ILE A 96 -11.42 -10.39 13.74
CA ILE A 96 -12.47 -10.15 12.73
C ILE A 96 -12.05 -9.04 11.77
N SER A 97 -11.45 -7.96 12.28
CA SER A 97 -10.99 -6.85 11.45
C SER A 97 -9.84 -7.27 10.53
N SER A 98 -8.94 -8.17 10.98
CA SER A 98 -7.86 -8.76 10.16
C SER A 98 -8.36 -9.73 9.08
N ILE A 99 -9.47 -10.45 9.34
CA ILE A 99 -10.08 -11.37 8.36
C ILE A 99 -10.83 -10.58 7.29
N LEU A 100 -11.56 -9.55 7.68
CA LEU A 100 -12.38 -8.73 6.78
C LEU A 100 -11.58 -7.62 6.07
N ASP A 101 -10.25 -7.60 6.24
CA ASP A 101 -9.34 -6.55 5.77
C ASP A 101 -9.88 -5.13 6.01
N LYS A 102 -10.47 -4.95 7.18
CA LYS A 102 -11.24 -3.75 7.48
C LYS A 102 -10.28 -2.63 7.86
N SER A 103 -10.14 -1.64 6.98
CA SER A 103 -9.38 -0.42 7.28
C SER A 103 -10.00 0.31 8.49
N ARG A 104 -9.14 0.89 9.33
CA ARG A 104 -9.60 1.73 10.43
C ARG A 104 -10.13 3.03 9.85
N LYS A 105 -11.44 3.20 9.90
CA LYS A 105 -12.08 4.49 9.63
C LYS A 105 -12.00 5.32 10.91
N SER A 106 -11.18 6.37 10.90
CA SER A 106 -11.20 7.40 11.94
C SER A 106 -11.75 8.68 11.33
N ILE A 107 -12.80 9.22 11.95
CA ILE A 107 -13.25 10.57 11.66
C ILE A 107 -12.35 11.49 12.48
N VAL A 108 -11.53 12.28 11.81
CA VAL A 108 -10.80 13.38 12.46
C VAL A 108 -11.74 14.57 12.44
N MET A 109 -12.16 15.02 13.61
CA MET A 109 -12.92 16.26 13.75
C MET A 109 -11.96 17.42 13.95
N ASP A 110 -12.24 18.55 13.31
CA ASP A 110 -11.54 19.80 13.59
C ASP A 110 -11.83 20.21 15.05
N ARG A 111 -10.79 20.62 15.77
CA ARG A 111 -10.87 20.99 17.19
C ARG A 111 -10.32 22.40 17.38
N ILE A 112 -11.09 23.25 18.04
CA ILE A 112 -10.62 24.55 18.50
C ILE A 112 -9.86 24.32 19.82
N VAL A 113 -8.59 24.69 19.86
CA VAL A 113 -7.71 24.53 21.03
C VAL A 113 -7.34 25.92 21.55
N LYS A 114 -7.49 26.12 22.86
CA LYS A 114 -7.05 27.34 23.54
C LYS A 114 -5.87 27.02 24.46
N GLU A 115 -4.82 27.80 24.33
CA GLU A 115 -3.69 27.78 25.26
C GLU A 115 -4.03 28.70 26.45
N ILE A 116 -4.00 28.15 27.66
CA ILE A 116 -4.05 28.95 28.89
C ILE A 116 -2.61 29.08 29.41
N SER A 117 -2.30 30.27 29.95
CA SER A 117 -1.06 30.56 30.68
C SER A 117 -0.79 29.43 31.68
N ASP A 118 0.37 28.77 31.55
CA ASP A 118 0.77 27.48 32.18
C ASP A 118 0.68 26.24 31.26
N ASN A 119 0.94 26.40 29.96
CA ASN A 119 1.23 25.30 29.01
C ASN A 119 0.13 24.23 28.89
N ASN A 120 -1.07 24.51 29.41
CA ASN A 120 -2.21 23.63 29.36
C ASN A 120 -3.06 24.00 28.15
N THR A 121 -3.27 23.02 27.28
CA THR A 121 -4.15 23.15 26.10
C THR A 121 -5.51 22.55 26.44
N ILE A 122 -6.57 23.35 26.30
CA ILE A 122 -7.95 22.92 26.48
C ILE A 122 -8.63 22.86 25.12
N ILE A 123 -9.32 21.76 24.85
CA ILE A 123 -10.16 21.58 23.67
C ILE A 123 -11.53 22.16 23.99
N ILE A 124 -11.99 23.10 23.18
CA ILE A 124 -13.30 23.71 23.34
C ILE A 124 -14.36 22.79 22.74
N THR A 125 -15.28 22.31 23.57
CA THR A 125 -16.38 21.42 23.17
C THR A 125 -17.74 22.10 23.23
N GLU A 126 -17.84 23.27 23.87
CA GLU A 126 -19.11 23.95 24.10
C GLU A 126 -19.53 24.79 22.87
N GLY A 127 -20.78 24.63 22.42
CA GLY A 127 -21.26 25.23 21.18
C GLY A 127 -21.27 26.76 21.18
N SER A 128 -21.50 27.37 22.35
CA SER A 128 -21.48 28.82 22.53
C SER A 128 -20.08 29.40 22.33
N GLU A 129 -19.06 28.78 22.93
CA GLU A 129 -17.66 29.20 22.80
C GLU A 129 -17.15 29.02 21.37
N ILE A 130 -17.54 27.92 20.71
CA ILE A 130 -17.21 27.68 19.28
C ILE A 130 -17.75 28.81 18.39
N LYS A 131 -18.97 29.29 18.67
CA LYS A 131 -19.60 30.36 17.88
C LYS A 131 -18.95 31.72 18.08
N GLU A 132 -18.39 31.99 19.26
CA GLU A 132 -17.65 33.23 19.52
C GLU A 132 -16.23 33.21 18.93
N LEU A 133 -15.57 32.06 18.93
CA LEU A 133 -14.22 31.88 18.38
C LEU A 133 -14.20 31.69 16.87
N SER A 134 -15.26 31.14 16.28
CA SER A 134 -15.39 31.13 14.84
C SER A 134 -15.72 32.54 14.37
N GLU A 135 -14.86 33.13 13.54
CA GLU A 135 -15.10 34.40 12.83
C GLU A 135 -16.27 34.31 11.83
N TYR A 136 -17.16 33.33 11.99
CA TYR A 136 -18.30 33.13 11.14
C TYR A 136 -19.43 34.04 11.58
N THR A 137 -19.47 35.23 10.99
CA THR A 137 -20.69 36.05 11.03
C THR A 137 -21.62 35.59 9.90
N PRO A 138 -22.86 35.16 10.21
CA PRO A 138 -23.84 34.87 9.17
C PRO A 138 -24.02 36.12 8.32
N LEU A 139 -23.94 35.97 6.99
CA LEU A 139 -24.30 37.03 6.05
C LEU A 139 -25.72 37.49 6.38
N LYS A 140 -25.85 38.77 6.78
CA LYS A 140 -27.13 39.35 7.23
C LYS A 140 -28.16 39.41 6.11
N GLU A 141 -27.68 39.56 4.88
CA GLU A 141 -28.50 39.71 3.69
C GLU A 141 -27.88 38.88 2.56
N ILE A 142 -28.75 38.22 1.81
CA ILE A 142 -28.38 37.52 0.58
C ILE A 142 -28.66 38.47 -0.57
N ASN A 143 -27.73 38.56 -1.52
CA ASN A 143 -27.95 39.36 -2.71
C ASN A 143 -29.05 38.74 -3.56
N ASN A 144 -30.23 39.36 -3.59
CA ASN A 144 -31.37 38.87 -4.36
C ASN A 144 -31.09 38.74 -5.87
N LEU A 145 -30.12 39.51 -6.40
CA LEU A 145 -29.70 39.45 -7.81
C LEU A 145 -29.08 38.09 -8.18
N TRP A 146 -28.60 37.30 -7.21
CA TRP A 146 -28.10 35.95 -7.48
C TRP A 146 -29.19 35.02 -8.01
N TYR A 147 -30.44 35.25 -7.60
CA TYR A 147 -31.57 34.42 -8.00
C TYR A 147 -32.13 34.82 -9.37
N ASP A 148 -31.88 36.05 -9.84
CA ASP A 148 -32.38 36.53 -11.15
C ASP A 148 -31.95 35.61 -12.29
N THR A 149 -30.74 35.06 -12.21
CA THR A 149 -30.23 34.11 -13.21
C THR A 149 -30.92 32.75 -13.18
N LEU A 150 -31.47 32.34 -12.03
CA LEU A 150 -32.12 31.05 -11.84
C LEU A 150 -33.56 31.04 -12.35
N TYR A 151 -34.20 32.21 -12.44
CA TYR A 151 -35.57 32.36 -12.95
C TYR A 151 -35.63 32.57 -14.47
N ASN A 152 -34.49 32.75 -15.14
CA ASN A 152 -34.44 32.85 -16.59
C ASN A 152 -34.75 31.49 -17.23
N GLU A 153 -35.60 31.51 -18.27
CA GLU A 153 -35.84 30.31 -19.07
C GLU A 153 -34.57 29.90 -19.84
N VAL A 154 -34.22 28.62 -19.76
CA VAL A 154 -33.06 28.05 -20.48
C VAL A 154 -33.36 28.06 -21.98
N LYS A 155 -32.50 28.74 -22.76
CA LYS A 155 -32.65 28.80 -24.22
C LYS A 155 -32.00 27.59 -24.90
N LEU A 156 -32.55 27.18 -26.03
CA LEU A 156 -31.98 26.09 -26.83
C LEU A 156 -30.55 26.39 -27.30
N ASP A 157 -30.28 27.63 -27.72
CA ASP A 157 -28.95 28.05 -28.17
C ASP A 157 -27.90 27.96 -27.05
N GLU A 158 -28.28 28.34 -25.82
CA GLU A 158 -27.42 28.23 -24.64
C GLU A 158 -27.08 26.75 -24.37
N LEU A 159 -28.09 25.89 -24.45
CA LEU A 159 -27.91 24.46 -24.25
C LEU A 159 -27.04 23.82 -25.34
N GLU A 160 -27.16 24.27 -26.59
CA GLU A 160 -26.30 23.83 -27.69
C GLU A 160 -24.84 24.25 -27.46
N ILE A 161 -24.60 25.50 -27.04
CA ILE A 161 -23.25 26.00 -26.69
C ILE A 161 -22.64 25.14 -25.58
N VAL A 162 -23.41 24.83 -24.53
CA VAL A 162 -22.95 24.00 -23.41
C VAL A 162 -22.61 22.59 -23.88
N ILE A 163 -23.47 21.94 -24.68
CA ILE A 163 -23.22 20.59 -25.22
C ILE A 163 -21.96 20.57 -26.08
N GLN A 164 -21.74 21.58 -26.92
CA GLN A 164 -20.55 21.66 -27.77
C GLN A 164 -19.27 21.90 -26.95
N SER A 165 -19.36 22.62 -25.82
CA SER A 165 -18.23 22.88 -24.91
C SER A 165 -17.73 21.65 -24.15
N LEU A 166 -18.49 20.55 -24.13
CA LEU A 166 -18.12 19.33 -23.39
C LEU A 166 -16.79 18.74 -23.90
N PRO A 167 -15.97 18.11 -23.04
CA PRO A 167 -14.69 17.55 -23.46
C PRO A 167 -14.86 16.22 -24.22
N ASN A 168 -14.07 16.03 -25.29
CA ASN A 168 -14.04 14.78 -26.05
C ASN A 168 -13.08 13.77 -25.41
N ASN A 169 -13.33 12.47 -25.62
CA ASN A 169 -12.54 11.32 -25.17
C ASN A 169 -12.39 11.22 -23.63
N LYS A 170 -13.32 11.81 -22.87
CA LYS A 170 -13.39 11.56 -21.42
C LYS A 170 -14.08 10.24 -21.12
N ALA A 171 -13.65 9.61 -20.03
CA ALA A 171 -14.27 8.39 -19.55
C ALA A 171 -15.76 8.65 -19.25
N PRO A 172 -16.67 7.77 -19.68
CA PRO A 172 -18.09 7.93 -19.42
C PRO A 172 -18.38 7.76 -17.92
N GLY A 173 -19.43 8.43 -17.45
CA GLY A 173 -19.92 8.30 -16.07
C GLY A 173 -20.59 6.95 -15.82
N GLN A 174 -21.32 6.84 -14.69
CA GLN A 174 -22.03 5.61 -14.30
C GLN A 174 -23.09 5.15 -15.33
N SER A 175 -23.60 6.06 -16.15
CA SER A 175 -24.53 5.76 -17.25
C SER A 175 -23.86 5.10 -18.46
N ASN A 176 -22.53 5.08 -18.52
CA ASN A 176 -21.73 4.57 -19.64
C ASN A 176 -22.01 5.29 -20.99
N LEU A 177 -22.57 6.51 -20.95
CA LEU A 177 -22.85 7.34 -22.12
C LEU A 177 -21.67 8.28 -22.39
N GLN A 178 -21.25 8.37 -23.65
CA GLN A 178 -20.17 9.23 -24.11
C GLN A 178 -20.68 10.63 -24.50
N TYR A 179 -19.85 11.67 -24.32
CA TYR A 179 -20.24 13.05 -24.63
C TYR A 179 -20.47 13.27 -26.12
N GLU A 180 -19.73 12.55 -26.96
CA GLU A 180 -19.79 12.58 -28.42
C GLU A 180 -21.17 12.22 -28.96
N TRP A 181 -21.94 11.39 -28.22
CA TRP A 181 -23.29 11.00 -28.63
C TRP A 181 -24.23 12.18 -28.61
N PHE A 182 -24.09 13.08 -27.64
CA PHE A 182 -24.94 14.27 -27.49
C PHE A 182 -24.55 15.38 -28.46
N LYS A 183 -23.26 15.47 -28.82
CA LYS A 183 -22.76 16.45 -29.79
C LYS A 183 -23.20 16.17 -31.22
N ASN A 184 -23.35 14.89 -31.56
CA ASN A 184 -23.65 14.41 -32.91
C ASN A 184 -25.09 13.96 -33.08
N LEU A 185 -26.00 14.37 -32.18
CA LEU A 185 -27.43 14.05 -32.33
C LEU A 185 -27.92 14.60 -33.68
N PRO A 186 -28.62 13.78 -34.49
CA PRO A 186 -29.21 14.28 -35.72
C PRO A 186 -30.22 15.37 -35.38
N GLN A 187 -30.04 16.55 -35.96
CA GLN A 187 -31.06 17.60 -35.90
C GLN A 187 -32.32 17.06 -36.58
N LYS A 188 -33.45 17.17 -35.89
CA LYS A 188 -34.75 16.68 -36.36
C LYS A 188 -35.43 17.72 -37.23
#